data_AF-A0A0L0BPA8-F1
#
_entry.id   AF-A0A0L0BPA8-F1
#
_cell.length_a   1.000
_cell.length_b   1.000
_cell.length_c   1.000
_cell.angle_alpha   90.00
_cell.angle_beta   90.00
_cell.angle_gamma   90.00
#
_symmetry.space_group_name_H-M   'P 1'
#
loop_
_entity.id
_entity.type
_entity.pdbx_description
1 polymer ?
#
loop_
_entity_poly.entity_id
_entity_poly.type
_entity_poly.pdbx_seq_one_letter_code
_entity_poly.pdbx_strand_id
1 'polypeptide(L)'
;MNSEITLLELNLFIKFEDFPYLGIFKHLDANELDKLESFATKIFYPEEMFTEVIYKEVNAIKQKLQSRIKFPNHTSFLLTYKLSHYLAVPPTIVDYSLRVQARLNTEKGPYKGSNYEGLTEACCLVATLKLMWGLDSHTKHSYPIDKFGNLNLELWSELIRRCWLMLPEYSNLDDRIVASWDKPQMNNYMDWFHQNILEDRQEVDQKFCTLFPLLKHKRTKKSLAKLKSRLPTEHNLDAIRKVVRNSIFDMTEKLPDKNRVECGKIYRSYSNTRDFADDESISPIIKTLYFVVELLLGVKLETFMDTLTVLEHNLEKGTELYKQKRLQIARPFKGSTCSLANLAATQVRCGSSLSALAYKTLQRNKKRPLLPKIEPPSWSRDAAISSILYETPVPKIRKDQTHVLQCLVQNEPGVLARVSSALAGRGFNIDSLVGCFIAICSSTLIAFQHFLA
;
A
#
# COMPACT_ATOMS: atom_id res chain seq x y z
N MET A 1 -15.05 5.48 21.41
CA MET A 1 -15.20 5.74 19.96
C MET A 1 -16.10 4.67 19.43
N ASN A 2 -17.27 5.02 18.88
CA ASN A 2 -18.14 4.03 18.24
C ASN A 2 -17.36 3.44 17.06
N SER A 3 -17.10 2.13 17.10
CA SER A 3 -16.32 1.44 16.07
C SER A 3 -17.14 1.37 14.79
N GLU A 4 -16.99 2.38 13.93
CA GLU A 4 -17.47 2.31 12.56
C GLU A 4 -16.68 1.20 11.85
N ILE A 5 -17.32 0.03 11.73
CA ILE A 5 -16.82 -1.11 10.98
C ILE A 5 -17.00 -0.78 9.50
N THR A 6 -15.90 -0.81 8.78
CA THR A 6 -15.85 -0.61 7.33
C THR A 6 -16.02 -1.94 6.61
N LEU A 7 -16.48 -1.93 5.35
CA LEU A 7 -16.53 -3.15 4.53
C LEU A 7 -15.16 -3.82 4.39
N LEU A 8 -14.10 -3.03 4.45
CA LEU A 8 -12.71 -3.46 4.59
C LEU A 8 -12.53 -4.40 5.80
N GLU A 9 -12.99 -4.00 6.98
CA GLU A 9 -12.89 -4.81 8.19
C GLU A 9 -13.83 -6.00 8.15
N LEU A 10 -15.00 -5.89 7.53
CA LEU A 10 -15.88 -7.03 7.34
C LEU A 10 -15.22 -8.09 6.45
N ASN A 11 -14.61 -7.67 5.33
CA ASN A 11 -13.86 -8.57 4.45
C ASN A 11 -12.72 -9.26 5.21
N LEU A 12 -11.99 -8.49 6.03
CA LEU A 12 -10.98 -9.04 6.91
C LEU A 12 -11.57 -10.03 7.92
N PHE A 13 -12.63 -9.68 8.66
CA PHE A 13 -13.26 -10.57 9.64
C PHE A 13 -13.79 -11.87 9.02
N ILE A 14 -14.35 -11.80 7.81
CA ILE A 14 -14.79 -13.00 7.09
C ILE A 14 -13.57 -13.86 6.73
N LYS A 15 -12.50 -13.26 6.20
CA LYS A 15 -11.26 -13.98 5.84
C LYS A 15 -10.55 -14.59 7.05
N PHE A 16 -10.61 -13.93 8.21
CA PHE A 16 -10.00 -14.41 9.45
C PHE A 16 -10.84 -15.46 10.19
N GLU A 17 -12.02 -15.84 9.67
CA GLU A 17 -13.02 -16.67 10.35
C GLU A 17 -13.47 -16.16 11.74
N ASP A 18 -13.09 -14.93 12.10
CA ASP A 18 -13.62 -14.22 13.29
C ASP A 18 -15.13 -14.00 13.16
N PHE A 19 -15.63 -13.98 11.92
CA PHE A 19 -17.04 -14.03 11.60
C PHE A 19 -17.36 -15.38 10.93
N PRO A 20 -18.30 -16.18 11.47
CA PRO A 20 -18.60 -17.53 11.00
C PRO A 20 -19.43 -17.51 9.70
N TYR A 21 -18.94 -16.79 8.69
CA TYR A 21 -19.53 -16.73 7.36
C TYR A 21 -19.25 -18.02 6.59
N LEU A 22 -17.98 -18.44 6.58
CA LEU A 22 -17.55 -19.70 6.01
C LEU A 22 -17.79 -20.79 7.06
N GLY A 23 -18.89 -21.53 6.89
CA GLY A 23 -19.27 -22.59 7.83
C GLY A 23 -20.29 -22.16 8.90
N ILE A 24 -21.21 -21.26 8.56
CA ILE A 24 -22.33 -20.88 9.44
C ILE A 24 -23.11 -22.10 9.96
N PHE A 25 -23.13 -23.19 9.17
CA PHE A 25 -23.72 -24.47 9.51
C PHE A 25 -23.14 -25.14 10.74
N LYS A 26 -21.90 -24.81 11.13
CA LYS A 26 -21.28 -25.30 12.37
C LYS A 26 -22.05 -24.83 13.62
N HIS A 27 -22.81 -23.75 13.50
CA HIS A 27 -23.62 -23.20 14.58
C HIS A 27 -25.11 -23.54 14.46
N LEU A 28 -25.52 -24.22 13.38
CA LEU A 28 -26.90 -24.68 13.22
C LEU A 28 -27.04 -26.07 13.85
N ASP A 29 -28.15 -26.30 14.54
CA ASP A 29 -28.42 -27.62 15.11
C ASP A 29 -28.63 -28.66 13.99
N ALA A 30 -28.23 -29.92 14.23
CA ALA A 30 -28.38 -31.00 13.25
C ALA A 30 -29.82 -31.12 12.71
N ASN A 31 -30.81 -30.89 13.57
CA ASN A 31 -32.24 -30.90 13.20
C ASN A 31 -32.65 -29.74 12.28
N GLU A 32 -31.93 -28.62 12.29
CA GLU A 32 -32.14 -27.50 11.37
C GLU A 32 -31.46 -27.77 10.04
N LEU A 33 -30.28 -28.38 10.08
CA LEU A 33 -29.54 -28.80 8.89
C LEU A 33 -30.31 -29.82 8.05
N ASP A 34 -30.95 -30.81 8.70
CA ASP A 34 -31.77 -31.82 8.03
C ASP A 34 -33.03 -31.24 7.37
N LYS A 35 -33.49 -30.07 7.82
CA LYS A 35 -34.65 -29.38 7.25
C LYS A 35 -34.29 -28.45 6.10
N LEU A 36 -33.03 -28.10 5.93
CA LEU A 36 -32.56 -27.29 4.82
C LEU A 36 -32.50 -28.14 3.56
N GLU A 37 -33.36 -27.85 2.59
CA GLU A 37 -33.32 -28.50 1.28
C GLU A 37 -31.92 -28.35 0.64
N SER A 38 -31.51 -29.36 -0.14
CA SER A 38 -30.19 -29.40 -0.80
C SER A 38 -29.89 -28.19 -1.71
N PHE A 39 -30.91 -27.41 -2.07
CA PHE A 39 -30.75 -26.16 -2.80
C PHE A 39 -30.34 -25.00 -1.88
N ALA A 40 -30.90 -24.93 -0.67
CA ALA A 40 -30.56 -23.91 0.32
C ALA A 40 -29.10 -24.04 0.76
N THR A 41 -28.60 -25.27 0.91
CA THR A 41 -27.20 -25.52 1.25
C THR A 41 -26.22 -24.93 0.22
N LYS A 42 -26.58 -24.88 -1.07
CA LYS A 42 -25.77 -24.20 -2.10
C LYS A 42 -25.80 -22.67 -1.99
N ILE A 43 -26.91 -22.09 -1.54
CA ILE A 43 -27.02 -20.64 -1.34
C ILE A 43 -26.15 -20.18 -0.16
N PHE A 44 -26.09 -21.00 0.89
CA PHE A 44 -25.32 -20.70 2.11
C PHE A 44 -23.85 -21.14 2.03
N TYR A 45 -23.45 -21.84 0.96
CA TYR A 45 -22.06 -22.24 0.72
C TYR A 45 -21.55 -21.55 -0.55
N PRO A 46 -21.26 -20.24 -0.52
CA PRO A 46 -20.60 -19.61 -1.64
C PRO A 46 -19.24 -20.27 -1.84
N GLU A 47 -19.07 -21.00 -2.95
CA GLU A 47 -17.81 -21.66 -3.31
C GLU A 47 -16.66 -20.64 -3.41
N GLU A 48 -16.99 -19.39 -3.75
CA GLU A 48 -16.05 -18.30 -3.86
C GLU A 48 -16.61 -17.05 -3.20
N MET A 49 -15.84 -16.50 -2.26
CA MET A 49 -16.21 -15.25 -1.59
C MET A 49 -15.81 -14.07 -2.48
N PHE A 50 -16.70 -13.68 -3.38
CA PHE A 50 -16.52 -12.48 -4.18
C PHE A 50 -17.04 -11.26 -3.43
N THR A 51 -16.12 -10.48 -2.90
CA THR A 51 -16.36 -9.16 -2.31
C THR A 51 -17.16 -8.22 -3.21
N GLU A 52 -17.03 -8.31 -4.54
CA GLU A 52 -17.91 -7.59 -5.47
C GLU A 52 -19.39 -7.94 -5.28
N VAL A 53 -19.71 -9.20 -4.97
CA VAL A 53 -21.08 -9.64 -4.66
C VAL A 53 -21.54 -8.98 -3.37
N ILE A 54 -20.69 -8.90 -2.34
CA ILE A 54 -21.02 -8.21 -1.09
C ILE A 54 -21.41 -6.76 -1.36
N TYR A 55 -20.63 -6.03 -2.15
CA TYR A 55 -20.97 -4.65 -2.50
C TYR A 55 -22.26 -4.53 -3.30
N LYS A 56 -22.50 -5.42 -4.26
CA LYS A 56 -23.75 -5.43 -5.04
C LYS A 56 -24.96 -5.69 -4.15
N GLU A 57 -24.87 -6.66 -3.25
CA GLU A 57 -25.93 -6.99 -2.30
C GLU A 57 -26.18 -5.87 -1.30
N VAL A 58 -25.12 -5.28 -0.72
CA VAL A 58 -25.25 -4.13 0.18
C VAL A 58 -25.94 -2.96 -0.52
N ASN A 59 -25.58 -2.67 -1.77
CA ASN A 59 -26.26 -1.64 -2.55
C ASN A 59 -27.70 -1.98 -2.89
N ALA A 60 -28.00 -3.23 -3.23
CA ALA A 60 -29.36 -3.69 -3.49
C ALA A 60 -30.24 -3.57 -2.24
N ILE A 61 -29.70 -3.94 -1.07
CA ILE A 61 -30.37 -3.78 0.23
C ILE A 61 -30.58 -2.31 0.55
N LYS A 62 -29.54 -1.47 0.38
CA LYS A 62 -29.61 -0.02 0.58
C LYS A 62 -30.70 0.60 -0.29
N GLN A 63 -30.77 0.24 -1.56
CA GLN A 63 -31.79 0.72 -2.50
C GLN A 63 -33.20 0.30 -2.09
N LYS A 64 -33.40 -0.95 -1.66
CA LYS A 64 -34.70 -1.45 -1.17
C LYS A 64 -35.14 -0.72 0.11
N LEU A 65 -34.21 -0.42 1.00
CA LEU A 65 -34.48 0.20 2.31
C LEU A 65 -34.48 1.73 2.27
N GLN A 66 -33.98 2.36 1.20
CA GLN A 66 -33.82 3.81 1.10
C GLN A 66 -35.14 4.58 1.26
N SER A 67 -36.28 3.96 0.93
CA SER A 67 -37.61 4.55 1.14
C SER A 67 -38.04 4.62 2.61
N ARG A 68 -37.45 3.77 3.47
CA ARG A 68 -37.86 3.59 4.87
C ARG A 68 -36.83 4.12 5.87
N ILE A 69 -35.54 4.00 5.55
CA ILE A 69 -34.44 4.30 6.46
C ILE A 69 -33.49 5.30 5.81
N LYS A 70 -33.17 6.38 6.53
CA LYS A 70 -32.10 7.30 6.14
C LYS A 70 -30.76 6.70 6.58
N PHE A 71 -29.99 6.21 5.63
CA PHE A 71 -28.63 5.76 5.90
C PHE A 71 -27.72 6.95 6.16
N PRO A 72 -26.84 6.90 7.17
CA PRO A 72 -25.81 7.93 7.37
C PRO A 72 -24.90 7.96 6.14
N ASN A 73 -24.36 9.14 5.85
CA ASN A 73 -23.37 9.28 4.79
C ASN A 73 -22.10 8.52 5.16
N HIS A 74 -21.51 7.85 4.18
CA HIS A 74 -20.22 7.19 4.35
C HIS A 74 -19.16 8.18 4.84
N THR A 75 -18.44 7.80 5.91
CA THR A 75 -17.37 8.58 6.52
C THR A 75 -16.05 8.36 5.77
N SER A 76 -15.89 9.02 4.62
CA SER A 76 -14.68 8.88 3.77
C SER A 76 -13.36 9.14 4.51
N PHE A 77 -13.39 9.99 5.54
CA PHE A 77 -12.23 10.25 6.41
C PHE A 77 -11.70 8.97 7.06
N LEU A 78 -12.58 8.18 7.68
CA LEU A 78 -12.17 7.02 8.46
C LEU A 78 -11.58 5.94 7.55
N LEU A 79 -12.20 5.70 6.40
CA LEU A 79 -11.69 4.74 5.44
C LEU A 79 -10.35 5.18 4.86
N THR A 80 -10.21 6.45 4.46
CA THR A 80 -8.95 6.98 3.93
C THR A 80 -7.83 6.88 4.98
N TYR A 81 -8.16 7.17 6.23
CA TYR A 81 -7.22 7.01 7.35
C TYR A 81 -6.81 5.54 7.53
N LYS A 82 -7.77 4.61 7.59
CA LYS A 82 -7.49 3.17 7.70
C LYS A 82 -6.64 2.67 6.53
N LEU A 83 -6.99 3.01 5.29
CA LEU A 83 -6.22 2.64 4.10
C LEU A 83 -4.80 3.21 4.15
N SER A 84 -4.62 4.48 4.52
CA SER A 84 -3.29 5.07 4.67
C SER A 84 -2.45 4.34 5.72
N HIS A 85 -3.09 3.90 6.79
CA HIS A 85 -2.45 3.17 7.88
C HIS A 85 -2.06 1.75 7.46
N TYR A 86 -2.94 1.05 6.75
CA TYR A 86 -2.69 -0.26 6.16
C TYR A 86 -1.57 -0.24 5.11
N LEU A 87 -1.49 0.85 4.35
CA LEU A 87 -0.44 1.08 3.37
C LEU A 87 0.81 1.71 3.99
N ALA A 88 0.91 1.89 5.32
CA ALA A 88 2.07 2.51 5.95
C ALA A 88 2.46 3.88 5.31
N VAL A 89 1.47 4.64 4.88
CA VAL A 89 1.63 5.93 4.19
C VAL A 89 1.71 7.05 5.23
N PRO A 90 2.53 8.11 5.03
CA PRO A 90 2.54 9.27 5.90
C PRO A 90 1.14 9.89 6.09
N PRO A 91 0.77 10.31 7.32
CA PRO A 91 -0.57 10.85 7.60
C PRO A 91 -0.86 12.16 6.84
N THR A 92 0.17 12.87 6.38
CA THR A 92 0.00 14.04 5.51
C THR A 92 -0.73 13.71 4.21
N ILE A 93 -0.57 12.49 3.69
CA ILE A 93 -1.21 12.03 2.46
C ILE A 93 -2.71 11.84 2.64
N VAL A 94 -3.18 11.57 3.86
CA VAL A 94 -4.62 11.54 4.17
C VAL A 94 -5.25 12.91 3.93
N ASP A 95 -4.63 13.98 4.42
CA ASP A 95 -5.14 15.35 4.21
C ASP A 95 -5.14 15.71 2.71
N TYR A 96 -4.10 15.34 1.97
CA TYR A 96 -4.07 15.56 0.52
C TYR A 96 -5.15 14.75 -0.22
N SER A 97 -5.35 13.49 0.14
CA SER A 97 -6.37 12.63 -0.45
C SER A 97 -7.78 13.18 -0.20
N LEU A 98 -8.05 13.66 1.02
CA LEU A 98 -9.33 14.29 1.35
C LEU A 98 -9.56 15.59 0.59
N ARG A 99 -8.50 16.37 0.32
CA ARG A 99 -8.59 17.57 -0.53
C ARG A 99 -8.88 17.21 -1.98
N VAL A 100 -8.26 16.15 -2.50
CA VAL A 100 -8.54 15.62 -3.84
C VAL A 100 -10.00 15.17 -3.93
N GLN A 101 -10.48 14.44 -2.92
CA GLN A 101 -11.87 13.99 -2.84
C GLN A 101 -12.85 15.16 -2.73
N ALA A 102 -12.58 16.16 -1.87
CA ALA A 102 -13.41 17.35 -1.73
C ALA A 102 -13.50 18.11 -3.07
N ARG A 103 -12.39 18.22 -3.81
CA ARG A 103 -12.39 18.85 -5.13
C ARG A 103 -13.24 18.09 -6.13
N LEU A 104 -13.11 16.76 -6.19
CA LEU A 104 -13.93 15.92 -7.06
C LEU A 104 -15.43 16.10 -6.78
N ASN A 105 -15.82 16.18 -5.50
CA ASN A 105 -17.20 16.39 -5.08
C ASN A 105 -17.74 17.78 -5.45
N THR A 106 -16.91 18.82 -5.46
CA THR A 106 -17.35 20.19 -5.82
C THR A 106 -17.63 20.39 -7.31
N GLU A 107 -16.91 19.71 -8.20
CA GLU A 107 -16.98 20.00 -9.64
C GLU A 107 -18.13 19.27 -10.35
N LYS A 108 -18.57 18.10 -9.87
CA LYS A 108 -19.58 17.26 -10.54
C LYS A 108 -20.72 16.77 -9.65
N GLY A 109 -20.80 17.27 -8.42
CA GLY A 109 -21.60 16.65 -7.37
C GLY A 109 -20.92 15.38 -6.84
N PRO A 110 -21.56 14.64 -5.90
CA PRO A 110 -20.98 13.41 -5.36
C PRO A 110 -20.66 12.47 -6.51
N TYR A 111 -19.40 12.04 -6.60
CA TYR A 111 -18.93 11.17 -7.68
C TYR A 111 -19.75 9.87 -7.69
N LYS A 112 -20.69 9.74 -8.63
CA LYS A 112 -21.52 8.53 -8.81
C LYS A 112 -20.81 7.41 -9.57
N GLY A 113 -19.51 7.56 -9.84
CA GLY A 113 -18.80 6.75 -10.83
C GLY A 113 -18.50 5.33 -10.38
N SER A 114 -18.59 5.02 -9.09
CA SER A 114 -18.50 3.62 -8.63
C SER A 114 -19.67 3.30 -7.70
N ASN A 115 -20.27 2.13 -7.91
CA ASN A 115 -21.25 1.57 -6.99
C ASN A 115 -20.56 1.09 -5.69
N TYR A 116 -19.24 1.00 -5.67
CA TYR A 116 -18.48 0.43 -4.57
C TYR A 116 -18.16 1.51 -3.54
N GLU A 117 -18.82 1.48 -2.38
CA GLU A 117 -18.48 2.35 -1.26
C GLU A 117 -17.03 2.11 -0.83
N GLY A 118 -16.22 3.16 -0.80
CA GLY A 118 -14.82 3.06 -0.41
C GLY A 118 -13.82 2.86 -1.55
N LEU A 119 -14.27 2.42 -2.72
CA LEU A 119 -13.41 2.29 -3.89
C LEU A 119 -12.91 3.66 -4.36
N THR A 120 -13.79 4.66 -4.35
CA THR A 120 -13.44 6.03 -4.72
C THR A 120 -12.40 6.63 -3.78
N GLU A 121 -12.50 6.38 -2.48
CA GLU A 121 -11.54 6.79 -1.45
C GLU A 121 -10.17 6.15 -1.67
N ALA A 122 -10.14 4.85 -1.98
CA ALA A 122 -8.90 4.15 -2.32
C ALA A 122 -8.27 4.70 -3.60
N CYS A 123 -9.06 4.91 -4.67
CA CYS A 123 -8.58 5.53 -5.89
C CYS A 123 -8.08 6.96 -5.65
N CYS A 124 -8.75 7.77 -4.82
CA CYS A 124 -8.29 9.11 -4.43
C CYS A 124 -6.94 9.04 -3.70
N LEU A 125 -6.77 8.08 -2.78
CA LEU A 125 -5.52 7.88 -2.06
C LEU A 125 -4.39 7.51 -3.02
N VAL A 126 -4.63 6.55 -3.92
CA VAL A 126 -3.62 6.10 -4.88
C VAL A 126 -3.29 7.18 -5.92
N ALA A 127 -4.28 7.91 -6.43
CA ALA A 127 -4.06 9.07 -7.30
C ALA A 127 -3.24 10.15 -6.59
N THR A 128 -3.49 10.38 -5.29
CA THR A 128 -2.70 11.33 -4.49
C THR A 128 -1.26 10.87 -4.35
N LEU A 129 -1.03 9.57 -4.11
CA LEU A 129 0.32 8.98 -4.06
C LEU A 129 1.05 9.15 -5.39
N LYS A 130 0.38 8.85 -6.50
CA LYS A 130 0.92 9.06 -7.85
C LYS A 130 1.34 10.51 -8.08
N LEU A 131 0.47 11.46 -7.75
CA LEU A 131 0.72 12.88 -7.90
C LEU A 131 1.85 13.39 -6.99
N MET A 132 1.91 12.93 -5.74
CA MET A 132 2.90 13.41 -4.77
C MET A 132 4.29 12.82 -4.97
N TRP A 133 4.37 11.54 -5.34
CA TRP A 133 5.63 10.83 -5.53
C TRP A 133 6.08 10.76 -7.00
N GLY A 134 5.27 11.28 -7.92
CA GLY A 134 5.59 11.28 -9.35
C GLY A 134 5.65 9.87 -9.95
N LEU A 135 4.83 8.93 -9.45
CA LEU A 135 4.93 7.53 -9.84
C LEU A 135 4.59 7.25 -11.32
N ASP A 136 3.93 8.21 -12.00
CA ASP A 136 3.54 8.08 -13.41
C ASP A 136 4.62 8.56 -14.40
N SER A 137 5.73 9.18 -13.94
CA SER A 137 6.78 9.59 -14.86
C SER A 137 7.66 8.40 -15.24
N HIS A 138 7.48 7.87 -16.46
CA HIS A 138 8.38 6.86 -17.05
C HIS A 138 9.80 7.40 -17.30
N THR A 139 9.95 8.73 -17.39
CA THR A 139 11.26 9.33 -17.19
C THR A 139 11.63 9.04 -15.74
N LYS A 140 12.71 8.29 -15.50
CA LYS A 140 13.43 8.29 -14.22
C LYS A 140 13.80 9.74 -13.91
N HIS A 141 12.84 10.54 -13.49
CA HIS A 141 13.12 11.83 -12.93
C HIS A 141 13.83 11.46 -11.64
N SER A 142 15.13 11.74 -11.65
CA SER A 142 15.88 12.11 -10.47
C SER A 142 15.18 13.32 -9.84
N TYR A 143 13.94 13.15 -9.39
CA TYR A 143 13.38 14.05 -8.40
C TYR A 143 14.39 14.02 -7.27
N PRO A 144 14.90 15.16 -6.81
CA PRO A 144 15.77 15.18 -5.65
C PRO A 144 14.94 14.63 -4.49
N ILE A 145 15.17 13.35 -4.18
CA ILE A 145 14.61 12.58 -3.07
C ILE A 145 14.82 13.35 -1.76
N ASP A 146 15.78 14.27 -1.75
CA ASP A 146 16.11 15.25 -0.72
C ASP A 146 14.91 15.97 -0.06
N LYS A 147 13.74 16.09 -0.70
CA LYS A 147 12.59 16.82 -0.12
C LYS A 147 11.63 16.00 0.74
N PHE A 148 11.61 14.67 0.60
CA PHE A 148 10.73 13.79 1.40
C PHE A 148 11.48 12.99 2.46
N GLY A 149 12.75 13.35 2.73
CA GLY A 149 13.67 12.48 3.43
C GLY A 149 14.01 11.26 2.56
N ASN A 150 15.03 10.51 2.94
CA ASN A 150 15.58 9.38 2.19
C ASN A 150 14.63 8.16 2.14
N LEU A 151 13.33 8.35 1.85
CA LEU A 151 12.37 7.26 1.75
C LEU A 151 12.71 6.46 0.50
N ASN A 152 13.45 5.37 0.70
CA ASN A 152 13.68 4.38 -0.33
C ASN A 152 12.35 3.68 -0.62
N LEU A 153 11.68 4.11 -1.69
CA LEU A 153 10.36 3.62 -2.05
C LEU A 153 10.37 2.13 -2.42
N GLU A 154 11.50 1.61 -2.90
CA GLU A 154 11.68 0.18 -3.17
C GLU A 154 11.66 -0.60 -1.85
N LEU A 155 12.42 -0.14 -0.85
CA LEU A 155 12.40 -0.72 0.49
C LEU A 155 11.01 -0.61 1.14
N TRP A 156 10.31 0.51 0.97
CA TRP A 156 8.94 0.68 1.45
C TRP A 156 7.99 -0.32 0.77
N SER A 157 8.08 -0.48 -0.55
CA SER A 157 7.24 -1.42 -1.29
C SER A 157 7.49 -2.87 -0.86
N GLU A 158 8.75 -3.26 -0.69
CA GLU A 158 9.12 -4.59 -0.23
C GLU A 158 8.72 -4.80 1.24
N LEU A 159 8.81 -3.76 2.08
CA LEU A 159 8.32 -3.82 3.46
C LEU A 159 6.81 -4.04 3.48
N ILE A 160 6.04 -3.28 2.70
CA ILE A 160 4.59 -3.47 2.61
C ILE A 160 4.29 -4.87 2.10
N ARG A 161 4.92 -5.27 0.99
CA ARG A 161 4.78 -6.61 0.43
C ARG A 161 5.02 -7.65 1.53
N ARG A 162 6.13 -7.59 2.24
CA ARG A 162 6.42 -8.49 3.38
C ARG A 162 5.37 -8.41 4.47
N CYS A 163 4.95 -7.23 4.92
CA CYS A 163 3.96 -7.10 5.98
C CYS A 163 2.63 -7.77 5.61
N TRP A 164 2.23 -7.68 4.34
CA TRP A 164 1.03 -8.33 3.83
C TRP A 164 1.24 -9.83 3.55
N LEU A 165 2.42 -10.24 3.10
CA LEU A 165 2.80 -11.65 2.92
C LEU A 165 3.01 -12.40 4.24
N MET A 166 3.29 -11.69 5.33
CA MET A 166 3.42 -12.25 6.67
C MET A 166 2.08 -12.60 7.31
N LEU A 167 0.97 -12.16 6.71
CA LEU A 167 -0.36 -12.56 7.14
C LEU A 167 -0.66 -13.94 6.57
N PRO A 168 -0.74 -14.98 7.42
CA PRO A 168 -0.88 -16.35 6.97
C PRO A 168 -2.12 -16.61 6.10
N GLU A 169 -3.15 -15.79 6.22
CA GLU A 169 -4.51 -16.10 5.78
C GLU A 169 -4.79 -15.89 4.28
N TYR A 170 -3.76 -15.71 3.46
CA TYR A 170 -3.92 -15.34 2.05
C TYR A 170 -3.55 -16.46 1.08
N SER A 171 -4.11 -17.66 1.26
CA SER A 171 -3.94 -18.78 0.32
C SER A 171 -4.55 -18.56 -1.08
N ASN A 172 -5.28 -17.45 -1.29
CA ASN A 172 -5.71 -16.99 -2.63
C ASN A 172 -4.68 -16.05 -3.29
N LEU A 173 -3.52 -15.83 -2.64
CA LEU A 173 -2.36 -15.24 -3.29
C LEU A 173 -1.98 -16.12 -4.48
N ASP A 174 -1.46 -15.48 -5.54
CA ASP A 174 -0.75 -16.15 -6.62
C ASP A 174 0.11 -17.29 -6.05
N ASP A 175 -0.09 -18.53 -6.51
CA ASP A 175 0.60 -19.72 -6.01
C ASP A 175 2.12 -19.51 -5.92
N ARG A 176 2.66 -18.64 -6.78
CA ARG A 176 4.06 -18.21 -6.81
C ARG A 176 4.53 -17.55 -5.52
N ILE A 177 3.64 -16.83 -4.84
CA ILE A 177 3.92 -16.10 -3.62
C ILE A 177 4.02 -17.07 -2.44
N VAL A 178 3.11 -18.04 -2.33
CA VAL A 178 3.17 -19.08 -1.29
C VAL A 178 4.47 -19.89 -1.43
N ALA A 179 4.90 -20.15 -2.67
CA ALA A 179 6.19 -20.79 -2.95
C ALA A 179 7.40 -19.96 -2.49
N SER A 180 7.24 -18.65 -2.29
CA SER A 180 8.29 -17.73 -1.82
C SER A 180 8.29 -17.50 -0.31
N TRP A 181 7.38 -18.12 0.45
CA TRP A 181 7.29 -17.94 1.89
C TRP A 181 8.52 -18.42 2.63
N ASP A 182 8.97 -17.62 3.59
CA ASP A 182 10.00 -18.01 4.53
C ASP A 182 9.47 -18.96 5.62
N LYS A 183 10.38 -19.56 6.38
CA LYS A 183 10.03 -20.53 7.43
C LYS A 183 9.10 -19.91 8.51
N PRO A 184 9.34 -18.69 9.02
CA PRO A 184 8.39 -18.00 9.90
C PRO A 184 6.99 -17.83 9.32
N GLN A 185 6.85 -17.41 8.06
CA GLN A 185 5.56 -17.25 7.37
C GLN A 185 4.81 -18.57 7.30
N MET A 186 5.50 -19.62 6.85
CA MET A 186 4.92 -20.96 6.77
C MET A 186 4.47 -21.46 8.15
N ASN A 187 5.26 -21.24 9.21
CA ASN A 187 4.88 -21.64 10.56
C ASN A 187 3.64 -20.88 11.06
N ASN A 188 3.58 -19.55 10.83
CA ASN A 188 2.40 -18.76 11.18
C ASN A 188 1.16 -19.27 10.44
N TYR A 189 1.31 -19.67 9.17
CA TYR A 189 0.22 -20.24 8.39
C TYR A 189 -0.25 -21.57 8.93
N MET A 190 0.68 -22.47 9.22
CA MET A 190 0.33 -23.75 9.82
C MET A 190 -0.34 -23.55 11.19
N ASP A 191 0.12 -22.60 12.00
CA ASP A 191 -0.51 -22.26 13.28
C ASP A 191 -1.95 -21.73 13.10
N TRP A 192 -2.20 -20.90 12.08
CA TRP A 192 -3.54 -20.41 11.74
C TRP A 192 -4.44 -21.54 11.20
N PHE A 193 -3.93 -22.34 10.26
CA PHE A 193 -4.62 -23.49 9.67
C PHE A 193 -5.02 -24.52 10.73
N HIS A 194 -4.11 -24.77 11.68
CA HIS A 194 -4.37 -25.62 12.83
C HIS A 194 -5.52 -25.11 13.70
N GLN A 195 -5.58 -23.79 13.94
CA GLN A 195 -6.59 -23.18 14.81
C GLN A 195 -7.97 -23.10 14.17
N ASN A 196 -8.05 -22.77 12.88
CA ASN A 196 -9.32 -22.44 12.23
C ASN A 196 -9.91 -23.60 11.42
N ILE A 197 -9.05 -24.39 10.75
CA ILE A 197 -9.51 -25.45 9.83
C ILE A 197 -9.47 -26.84 10.48
N LEU A 198 -8.42 -27.16 11.24
CA LEU A 198 -8.21 -28.51 11.78
C LEU A 198 -8.96 -28.80 13.08
N GLU A 199 -9.25 -27.79 13.92
CA GLU A 199 -10.01 -28.02 15.17
C GLU A 199 -11.43 -28.58 14.90
N ASP A 200 -11.90 -28.52 13.65
CA ASP A 200 -13.26 -28.78 13.22
C ASP A 200 -13.55 -30.22 12.75
N ARG A 201 -12.51 -31.02 12.44
CA ARG A 201 -12.67 -32.40 11.91
C ARG A 201 -12.50 -33.48 12.98
N GLN A 202 -13.24 -33.42 14.08
CA GLN A 202 -12.92 -34.24 15.26
C GLN A 202 -13.41 -35.68 15.30
N GLU A 203 -14.36 -36.11 14.46
CA GLU A 203 -14.94 -37.46 14.65
C GLU A 203 -14.48 -38.53 13.66
N VAL A 204 -14.25 -38.20 12.39
CA VAL A 204 -13.97 -39.24 11.37
C VAL A 204 -12.47 -39.57 11.24
N ASP A 205 -11.57 -38.65 11.62
CA ASP A 205 -10.14 -38.77 11.31
C ASP A 205 -9.22 -39.12 12.49
N GLN A 206 -9.75 -39.42 13.69
CA GLN A 206 -8.90 -39.67 14.85
C GLN A 206 -7.86 -40.79 14.62
N LYS A 207 -8.23 -41.85 13.89
CA LYS A 207 -7.31 -42.94 13.51
C LYS A 207 -6.28 -42.54 12.44
N PHE A 208 -6.60 -41.59 11.58
CA PHE A 208 -5.65 -41.09 10.58
C PHE A 208 -4.68 -40.09 11.22
N CYS A 209 -5.18 -39.25 12.14
CA CYS A 209 -4.40 -38.34 12.95
C CYS A 209 -3.47 -39.06 13.95
N THR A 210 -3.72 -40.32 14.32
CA THR A 210 -2.75 -41.11 15.10
C THR A 210 -1.61 -41.65 14.25
N LEU A 211 -1.83 -41.94 12.97
CA LEU A 211 -0.79 -42.41 12.04
C LEU A 211 0.17 -41.29 11.65
N PHE A 212 -0.35 -40.08 11.48
CA PHE A 212 0.42 -38.87 11.26
C PHE A 212 0.19 -37.93 12.43
N PRO A 213 0.95 -38.07 13.53
CA PRO A 213 0.83 -37.17 14.65
C PRO A 213 1.20 -35.77 14.16
N LEU A 214 0.18 -34.99 13.80
CA LEU A 214 0.27 -33.55 13.62
C LEU A 214 1.03 -33.05 14.85
N LEU A 215 2.10 -32.30 14.64
CA LEU A 215 2.97 -31.78 15.70
C LEU A 215 2.08 -31.12 16.76
N LYS A 216 1.68 -31.90 17.77
CA LYS A 216 0.96 -31.41 18.93
C LYS A 216 2.00 -30.60 19.65
N HIS A 217 2.09 -29.33 19.29
CA HIS A 217 2.90 -28.38 20.01
C HIS A 217 2.39 -28.47 21.44
N LYS A 218 3.12 -29.15 22.33
CA LYS A 218 2.88 -29.20 23.78
C LYS A 218 2.99 -27.80 24.43
N ARG A 219 2.92 -26.73 23.63
CA ARG A 219 2.49 -25.40 24.03
C ARG A 219 1.01 -25.52 24.45
N THR A 220 0.86 -25.96 25.71
CA THR A 220 -0.32 -25.96 26.56
C THR A 220 -1.45 -25.01 26.11
N LYS A 221 -2.72 -25.39 26.31
CA LYS A 221 -3.88 -24.49 26.19
C LYS A 221 -3.68 -23.13 26.90
N LYS A 222 -2.80 -23.05 27.92
CA LYS A 222 -2.32 -21.79 28.53
C LYS A 222 -1.51 -20.89 27.58
N SER A 223 -0.60 -21.43 26.78
CA SER A 223 0.08 -20.68 25.71
C SER A 223 -0.83 -20.39 24.53
N LEU A 224 -1.84 -21.23 24.25
CA LEU A 224 -2.84 -20.97 23.20
C LEU A 224 -3.84 -19.88 23.61
N ALA A 225 -4.28 -19.79 24.87
CA ALA A 225 -5.04 -18.64 25.39
C ALA A 225 -4.18 -17.35 25.42
N LYS A 226 -2.88 -17.50 25.69
CA LYS A 226 -1.87 -16.44 25.53
C LYS A 226 -1.55 -16.13 24.05
N LEU A 227 -1.97 -16.99 23.11
CA LEU A 227 -1.82 -16.83 21.65
C LEU A 227 -3.12 -16.38 20.98
N LYS A 228 -4.30 -16.68 21.51
CA LYS A 228 -5.59 -16.08 21.11
C LYS A 228 -5.67 -14.63 21.56
N SER A 229 -5.05 -14.28 22.69
CA SER A 229 -4.68 -12.88 23.01
C SER A 229 -3.52 -12.33 22.18
N ARG A 230 -2.93 -13.13 21.27
CA ARG A 230 -1.93 -12.77 20.25
C ARG A 230 -2.35 -13.21 18.83
N LEU A 231 -3.66 -13.33 18.56
CA LEU A 231 -4.18 -12.98 17.24
C LEU A 231 -3.59 -11.59 16.89
N PRO A 232 -3.56 -11.12 15.63
CA PRO A 232 -2.94 -9.84 15.28
C PRO A 232 -3.67 -8.61 15.86
N THR A 233 -4.10 -8.65 17.13
CA THR A 233 -4.05 -7.57 18.11
C THR A 233 -2.98 -6.57 17.73
N GLU A 234 -3.34 -5.30 17.90
CA GLU A 234 -2.56 -4.11 17.55
C GLU A 234 -1.06 -4.27 17.73
N HIS A 235 -0.57 -5.09 18.66
CA HIS A 235 0.83 -5.34 18.97
C HIS A 235 1.74 -5.82 17.82
N ASN A 236 1.31 -6.69 16.90
CA ASN A 236 2.15 -7.16 15.78
C ASN A 236 2.19 -6.13 14.66
N LEU A 237 1.02 -5.59 14.32
CA LEU A 237 0.92 -4.41 13.49
C LEU A 237 1.63 -3.23 14.17
N ASP A 238 1.71 -3.13 15.50
CA ASP A 238 2.40 -2.07 16.26
C ASP A 238 3.90 -2.30 16.32
N ALA A 239 4.38 -3.53 16.30
CA ALA A 239 5.80 -3.81 16.13
C ALA A 239 6.24 -3.41 14.72
N ILE A 240 5.48 -3.82 13.71
CA ILE A 240 5.67 -3.40 12.31
C ILE A 240 5.50 -1.89 12.19
N ARG A 241 4.44 -1.31 12.75
CA ARG A 241 4.16 0.14 12.78
C ARG A 241 5.25 0.84 13.56
N LYS A 242 5.86 0.28 14.60
CA LYS A 242 6.95 0.93 15.35
C LYS A 242 8.23 0.91 14.53
N VAL A 243 8.52 -0.17 13.81
CA VAL A 243 9.66 -0.22 12.87
C VAL A 243 9.45 0.75 11.71
N VAL A 244 8.26 0.76 11.10
CA VAL A 244 7.86 1.66 10.02
C VAL A 244 7.81 3.11 10.50
N ARG A 245 7.18 3.37 11.64
CA ARG A 245 7.02 4.71 12.23
C ARG A 245 8.38 5.25 12.65
N ASN A 246 9.25 4.45 13.26
CA ASN A 246 10.62 4.90 13.57
C ASN A 246 11.41 5.16 12.28
N SER A 247 11.30 4.30 11.26
CA SER A 247 11.99 4.50 9.98
C SER A 247 11.45 5.72 9.22
N ILE A 248 10.14 5.97 9.22
CA ILE A 248 9.49 7.08 8.49
C ILE A 248 9.53 8.40 9.29
N PHE A 249 9.43 8.39 10.62
CA PHE A 249 9.50 9.61 11.44
C PHE A 249 10.91 10.21 11.45
N ASP A 250 11.95 9.39 11.50
CA ASP A 250 13.34 9.86 11.36
C ASP A 250 13.58 10.54 10.00
N MET A 251 12.74 10.27 9.00
CA MET A 251 12.81 10.86 7.66
C MET A 251 11.91 12.10 7.46
N THR A 252 10.81 12.24 8.21
CA THR A 252 9.80 13.31 7.98
C THR A 252 10.04 14.60 8.77
N GLU A 253 10.98 14.63 9.72
CA GLU A 253 11.28 15.83 10.53
C GLU A 253 11.97 16.97 9.76
N LYS A 254 12.32 16.75 8.48
CA LYS A 254 12.95 17.75 7.58
C LYS A 254 12.11 18.04 6.33
N LEU A 255 10.91 18.57 6.49
CA LEU A 255 10.10 19.07 5.36
C LEU A 255 10.39 20.56 5.10
N PRO A 256 10.88 20.96 3.90
CA PRO A 256 11.07 22.37 3.58
C PRO A 256 9.78 23.06 3.11
N ASP A 257 9.79 24.38 3.28
CA ASP A 257 8.66 25.28 2.99
C ASP A 257 8.34 25.39 1.49
N LYS A 258 7.09 25.76 1.22
CA LYS A 258 6.33 25.73 -0.05
C LYS A 258 7.12 26.11 -1.32
N ASN A 259 7.48 25.12 -2.14
CA ASN A 259 7.72 25.33 -3.57
C ASN A 259 6.89 24.34 -4.41
N ARG A 260 6.14 24.91 -5.36
CA ARG A 260 5.09 24.28 -6.17
C ARG A 260 5.70 23.28 -7.16
N VAL A 261 5.23 22.04 -7.16
CA VAL A 261 5.57 21.03 -8.18
C VAL A 261 4.66 21.25 -9.40
N GLU A 262 5.24 21.39 -10.59
CA GLU A 262 4.49 21.39 -11.84
C GLU A 262 4.23 19.94 -12.27
N CYS A 263 2.96 19.51 -12.28
CA CYS A 263 2.57 18.20 -12.80
C CYS A 263 2.92 18.11 -14.28
N GLY A 264 3.80 17.17 -14.63
CA GLY A 264 4.08 16.79 -16.01
C GLY A 264 2.84 16.26 -16.72
N LYS A 265 2.78 16.49 -18.03
CA LYS A 265 1.72 15.96 -18.90
C LYS A 265 2.09 14.54 -19.34
N ILE A 266 1.04 13.76 -19.61
CA ILE A 266 1.01 12.38 -20.16
C ILE A 266 0.71 11.34 -19.06
N TYR A 267 -0.58 11.11 -18.82
CA TYR A 267 -1.09 9.88 -18.22
C TYR A 267 -1.34 8.87 -19.35
N ARG A 268 -0.82 7.64 -19.23
CA ARG A 268 -1.21 6.56 -20.15
C ARG A 268 -2.51 5.95 -19.65
N SER A 269 -3.49 5.85 -20.54
CA SER A 269 -4.69 5.04 -20.33
C SER A 269 -4.31 3.57 -20.45
N TYR A 270 -4.38 2.80 -19.36
CA TYR A 270 -4.19 1.35 -19.38
C TYR A 270 -5.51 0.70 -19.75
N SER A 271 -5.63 0.11 -20.94
CA SER A 271 -6.89 -0.49 -21.42
C SER A 271 -6.95 -2.02 -21.32
N ASN A 272 -5.86 -2.71 -20.90
CA ASN A 272 -5.82 -4.17 -20.78
C ASN A 272 -5.06 -4.62 -19.53
N THR A 273 -5.61 -5.61 -18.81
CA THR A 273 -5.09 -6.11 -17.52
C THR A 273 -4.10 -7.25 -17.62
N ARG A 274 -4.10 -8.04 -18.70
CA ARG A 274 -3.06 -9.05 -18.93
C ARG A 274 -1.68 -8.46 -19.11
N ASP A 275 -1.59 -7.27 -19.70
CA ASP A 275 -0.31 -6.58 -19.89
C ASP A 275 0.22 -5.97 -18.58
N PHE A 276 -0.63 -5.78 -17.56
CA PHE A 276 -0.26 -5.07 -16.33
C PHE A 276 0.74 -5.82 -15.45
N ALA A 277 0.62 -7.15 -15.35
CA ALA A 277 1.53 -7.97 -14.57
C ALA A 277 2.95 -7.96 -15.16
N ASP A 278 3.04 -8.00 -16.49
CA ASP A 278 4.29 -8.14 -17.25
C ASP A 278 4.88 -6.80 -17.72
N ASP A 279 4.16 -5.69 -17.55
CA ASP A 279 4.68 -4.37 -17.92
C ASP A 279 5.77 -3.93 -16.93
N GLU A 280 7.02 -4.05 -17.34
CA GLU A 280 8.21 -3.58 -16.63
C GLU A 280 8.21 -2.04 -16.45
N SER A 281 7.38 -1.32 -17.21
CA SER A 281 7.31 0.15 -17.13
C SER A 281 6.55 0.66 -15.90
N ILE A 282 5.79 -0.22 -15.24
CA ILE A 282 5.02 0.12 -14.05
C ILE A 282 5.89 -0.08 -12.82
N SER A 283 6.04 0.98 -12.04
CA SER A 283 6.80 0.95 -10.80
C SER A 283 6.33 -0.21 -9.90
N PRO A 284 7.25 -1.04 -9.35
CA PRO A 284 6.91 -2.12 -8.42
C PRO A 284 6.05 -1.65 -7.23
N ILE A 285 6.19 -0.37 -6.86
CA ILE A 285 5.41 0.32 -5.83
C ILE A 285 3.93 0.36 -6.21
N ILE A 286 3.61 0.73 -7.46
CA ILE A 286 2.24 0.79 -7.96
C ILE A 286 1.64 -0.62 -7.98
N LYS A 287 2.39 -1.62 -8.47
CA LYS A 287 1.93 -3.01 -8.47
C LYS A 287 1.59 -3.49 -7.05
N THR A 288 2.45 -3.17 -6.08
CA THR A 288 2.21 -3.48 -4.66
C THR A 288 1.00 -2.75 -4.10
N LEU A 289 0.85 -1.46 -4.40
CA LEU A 289 -0.31 -0.67 -3.98
C LEU A 289 -1.62 -1.26 -4.51
N TYR A 290 -1.67 -1.58 -5.79
CA TYR A 290 -2.85 -2.15 -6.42
C TYR A 290 -3.17 -3.53 -5.86
N PHE A 291 -2.15 -4.37 -5.68
CA PHE A 291 -2.30 -5.67 -5.06
C PHE A 291 -2.90 -5.56 -3.65
N VAL A 292 -2.39 -4.64 -2.82
CA VAL A 292 -2.91 -4.44 -1.47
C VAL A 292 -4.34 -3.89 -1.50
N VAL A 293 -4.65 -2.95 -2.40
CA VAL A 293 -6.01 -2.39 -2.50
C VAL A 293 -7.01 -3.43 -3.01
N GLU A 294 -6.64 -4.24 -4.01
CA GLU A 294 -7.44 -5.38 -4.49
C GLU A 294 -7.68 -6.37 -3.36
N LEU A 295 -6.66 -6.71 -2.58
CA LEU A 295 -6.80 -7.65 -1.47
C LEU A 295 -7.67 -7.11 -0.32
N LEU A 296 -7.55 -5.81 -0.06
CA LEU A 296 -8.26 -5.10 1.00
C LEU A 296 -9.74 -4.89 0.68
N LEU A 297 -10.01 -4.26 -0.46
CA LEU A 297 -11.38 -4.00 -0.90
C LEU A 297 -12.03 -5.24 -1.50
N GLY A 298 -11.22 -6.19 -1.97
CA GLY A 298 -11.70 -7.36 -2.68
C GLY A 298 -12.40 -7.01 -4.01
N VAL A 299 -12.00 -5.90 -4.61
CA VAL A 299 -12.47 -5.49 -5.93
C VAL A 299 -11.44 -5.95 -6.95
N LYS A 300 -11.88 -6.54 -8.06
CA LYS A 300 -10.97 -6.96 -9.13
C LYS A 300 -10.11 -5.79 -9.59
N LEU A 301 -8.83 -6.06 -9.88
CA LEU A 301 -7.90 -5.05 -10.38
C LEU A 301 -8.45 -4.26 -11.58
N GLU A 302 -9.17 -4.92 -12.49
CA GLU A 302 -9.85 -4.30 -13.65
C GLU A 302 -10.79 -3.17 -13.22
N THR A 303 -11.70 -3.47 -12.30
CA THR A 303 -12.69 -2.51 -11.82
C THR A 303 -12.00 -1.36 -11.05
N PHE A 304 -10.94 -1.67 -10.30
CA PHE A 304 -10.14 -0.65 -9.62
C PHE A 304 -9.44 0.28 -10.63
N MET A 305 -8.83 -0.27 -11.68
CA MET A 305 -8.15 0.52 -12.70
C MET A 305 -9.11 1.36 -13.54
N ASP A 306 -10.27 0.82 -13.90
CA ASP A 306 -11.32 1.57 -14.62
C ASP A 306 -11.80 2.77 -13.79
N THR A 307 -12.00 2.56 -12.50
CA THR A 307 -12.43 3.64 -11.60
C THR A 307 -11.33 4.68 -11.36
N LEU A 308 -10.08 4.24 -11.26
CA LEU A 308 -8.92 5.12 -11.14
C LEU A 308 -8.70 5.96 -12.41
N THR A 309 -8.79 5.37 -13.61
CA THR A 309 -8.62 6.09 -14.88
C THR A 309 -9.71 7.14 -15.10
N VAL A 310 -10.97 6.81 -14.77
CA VAL A 310 -12.06 7.80 -14.83
C VAL A 310 -11.82 8.93 -13.82
N LEU A 311 -11.30 8.62 -12.63
CA LEU A 311 -10.95 9.61 -11.62
C LEU A 311 -9.81 10.52 -12.10
N GLU A 312 -8.73 9.95 -12.64
CA GLU A 312 -7.59 10.68 -13.21
C GLU A 312 -8.04 11.63 -14.32
N HIS A 313 -8.85 11.15 -15.27
CA HIS A 313 -9.45 11.98 -16.33
C HIS A 313 -10.26 13.16 -15.78
N ASN A 314 -10.99 12.94 -14.68
CA ASN A 314 -11.74 14.01 -14.03
C ASN A 314 -10.83 15.03 -13.35
N LEU A 315 -9.75 14.58 -12.70
CA LEU A 315 -8.74 15.47 -12.12
C LEU A 315 -8.06 16.30 -13.21
N GLU A 316 -7.69 15.69 -14.33
CA GLU A 316 -7.10 16.40 -15.48
C GLU A 316 -8.02 17.50 -16.00
N LYS A 317 -9.29 17.17 -16.27
CA LYS A 317 -10.30 18.15 -16.70
C LYS A 317 -10.44 19.31 -15.71
N GLY A 318 -10.44 19.01 -14.41
CA GLY A 318 -10.48 20.02 -13.35
C GLY A 318 -9.23 20.90 -13.34
N THR A 319 -8.05 20.35 -13.65
CA THR A 319 -6.82 21.14 -13.75
C THR A 319 -6.81 22.07 -14.97
N GLU A 320 -7.27 21.60 -16.13
CA GLU A 320 -7.35 22.42 -17.34
C GLU A 320 -8.41 23.51 -17.20
N LEU A 321 -9.57 23.21 -16.61
CA LEU A 321 -10.58 24.22 -16.30
C LEU A 321 -10.03 25.28 -15.33
N TYR A 322 -9.23 24.89 -14.34
CA TYR A 322 -8.57 25.82 -13.43
C TYR A 322 -7.53 26.68 -14.14
N LYS A 323 -6.70 26.09 -15.03
CA LYS A 323 -5.76 26.85 -15.87
C LYS A 323 -6.50 27.85 -16.75
N GLN A 324 -7.61 27.45 -17.38
CA GLN A 324 -8.45 28.32 -18.20
C GLN A 324 -9.10 29.45 -17.40
N LYS A 325 -9.72 29.16 -16.24
CA LYS A 325 -10.27 30.20 -15.35
C LYS A 325 -9.19 31.16 -14.86
N ARG A 326 -8.00 30.66 -14.52
CA ARG A 326 -6.86 31.51 -14.13
C ARG A 326 -6.40 32.39 -15.27
N LEU A 327 -6.37 31.90 -16.52
CA LEU A 327 -6.06 32.69 -17.70
C LEU A 327 -7.14 33.74 -18.01
N GLN A 328 -8.41 33.45 -17.74
CA GLN A 328 -9.50 34.43 -17.86
C GLN A 328 -9.41 35.53 -16.80
N ILE A 329 -9.06 35.18 -15.56
CA ILE A 329 -8.85 36.15 -14.45
C ILE A 329 -7.56 36.95 -14.64
N ALA A 330 -6.53 36.38 -15.28
CA ALA A 330 -5.28 37.05 -15.60
C ALA A 330 -5.36 38.00 -16.80
N ARG A 331 -6.55 38.19 -17.40
CA ARG A 331 -6.75 39.30 -18.35
C ARG A 331 -6.59 40.62 -17.57
N PRO A 332 -5.71 41.53 -18.00
CA PRO A 332 -5.54 42.80 -17.32
C PRO A 332 -6.89 43.52 -17.31
N PHE A 333 -7.38 43.83 -16.11
CA PHE A 333 -8.45 44.79 -15.91
C PHE A 333 -8.01 46.09 -16.58
N LYS A 334 -8.46 46.33 -17.82
CA LYS A 334 -8.38 47.65 -18.42
C LYS A 334 -9.23 48.57 -17.55
N GLY A 335 -8.59 49.63 -17.06
CA GLY A 335 -9.00 50.35 -15.87
C GLY A 335 -10.44 50.86 -15.91
N SER A 336 -11.11 50.70 -14.78
CA SER A 336 -12.13 51.64 -14.31
C SER A 336 -11.68 52.13 -12.94
N THR A 337 -11.26 53.39 -12.89
CA THR A 337 -10.95 54.12 -11.67
C THR A 337 -12.25 54.33 -10.89
N CYS A 338 -12.45 53.58 -9.81
CA CYS A 338 -13.49 53.87 -8.84
C CYS A 338 -12.85 54.19 -7.48
N SER A 339 -12.91 55.47 -7.17
CA SER A 339 -12.75 56.14 -5.87
C SER A 339 -12.85 55.24 -4.64
N LEU A 340 -11.75 55.13 -3.88
CA LEU A 340 -11.69 54.64 -2.51
C LEU A 340 -11.77 55.85 -1.56
N ALA A 341 -12.97 56.20 -1.15
CA ALA A 341 -13.19 57.02 0.05
C ALA A 341 -14.40 56.45 0.80
N ASN A 342 -14.22 56.32 2.12
CA ASN A 342 -15.22 55.98 3.14
C ASN A 342 -15.49 54.50 3.39
N LEU A 343 -14.74 53.93 4.34
CA LEU A 343 -15.28 52.97 5.33
C LEU A 343 -14.30 52.86 6.50
N ALA A 344 -14.26 53.91 7.31
CA ALA A 344 -13.76 53.86 8.67
C ALA A 344 -14.92 54.22 9.60
N ALA A 345 -15.39 53.25 10.37
CA ALA A 345 -16.03 53.37 11.70
C ALA A 345 -17.07 52.26 11.90
N THR A 346 -16.66 51.17 12.54
CA THR A 346 -17.56 50.45 13.45
C THR A 346 -16.70 49.66 14.44
N GLN A 347 -16.56 50.24 15.64
CA GLN A 347 -16.05 49.56 16.82
C GLN A 347 -17.11 48.58 17.33
N VAL A 348 -16.83 47.28 17.24
CA VAL A 348 -17.53 46.26 18.02
C VAL A 348 -16.55 45.66 19.01
N ARG A 349 -16.81 45.89 20.29
CA ARG A 349 -16.19 45.15 21.40
C ARG A 349 -16.84 43.76 21.46
N CYS A 350 -16.07 42.71 21.20
CA CYS A 350 -16.39 41.37 21.68
C CYS A 350 -15.08 40.60 21.94
N GLY A 351 -15.00 39.97 23.10
CA GLY A 351 -13.84 39.20 23.54
C GLY A 351 -13.74 37.84 22.84
N SER A 352 -12.51 37.32 22.81
CA SER A 352 -12.06 36.00 22.32
C SER A 352 -11.85 35.85 20.80
N SER A 353 -10.67 35.30 20.43
CA SER A 353 -10.18 34.90 19.09
C SER A 353 -9.33 35.88 18.26
N LEU A 354 -9.35 37.19 18.52
CA LEU A 354 -8.53 38.18 17.78
C LEU A 354 -7.26 38.65 18.50
N SER A 355 -7.02 38.18 19.73
CA SER A 355 -5.86 38.58 20.55
C SER A 355 -4.52 38.27 19.89
N ALA A 356 -4.39 37.14 19.20
CA ALA A 356 -3.16 36.76 18.49
C ALA A 356 -2.90 37.65 17.26
N LEU A 357 -3.94 38.01 16.51
CA LEU A 357 -3.82 38.92 15.38
C LEU A 357 -3.51 40.35 15.84
N ALA A 358 -4.17 40.82 16.90
CA ALA A 358 -3.92 42.12 17.53
C ALA A 358 -2.50 42.20 18.11
N TYR A 359 -2.00 41.14 18.74
CA TYR A 359 -0.63 41.05 19.22
C TYR A 359 0.38 41.10 18.05
N LYS A 360 0.08 40.41 16.95
CA LYS A 360 0.93 40.38 15.75
C LYS A 360 0.95 41.72 15.00
N THR A 361 -0.15 42.48 15.00
CA THR A 361 -0.18 43.85 14.47
C THR A 361 0.52 44.85 15.38
N LEU A 362 0.35 44.76 16.70
CA LEU A 362 1.04 45.62 17.68
C LEU A 362 2.56 45.41 17.68
N GLN A 363 3.04 44.18 17.48
CA GLN A 363 4.47 43.86 17.44
C GLN A 363 5.11 43.98 16.06
N ARG A 364 4.34 44.25 15.00
CA ARG A 364 4.88 44.45 13.64
C ARG A 364 5.84 45.64 13.55
N ASN A 365 5.70 46.61 14.47
CA ASN A 365 6.54 47.81 14.56
C ASN A 365 7.68 47.72 15.59
N LYS A 366 7.81 46.63 16.36
CA LYS A 366 8.98 46.42 17.23
C LYS A 366 10.13 45.86 16.39
N LYS A 367 11.22 46.61 16.27
CA LYS A 367 12.48 46.15 15.67
C LYS A 367 12.92 44.89 16.41
N ARG A 368 12.83 43.73 15.75
CA ARG A 368 13.36 42.47 16.30
C ARG A 368 14.88 42.62 16.48
N PRO A 369 15.48 42.09 17.56
CA PRO A 369 16.92 42.09 17.71
C PRO A 369 17.55 41.39 16.51
N LEU A 370 18.65 41.95 16.00
CA LEU A 370 19.34 41.41 14.84
C LEU A 370 19.87 40.01 15.20
N LEU A 371 19.49 39.02 14.39
CA LEU A 371 20.04 37.67 14.48
C LEU A 371 21.57 37.75 14.27
N PRO A 372 22.37 36.98 15.03
CA PRO A 372 23.79 36.86 14.76
C PRO A 372 23.97 36.38 13.32
N LYS A 373 24.59 37.21 12.48
CA LYS A 373 24.96 36.80 11.11
C LYS A 373 26.14 35.86 11.23
N ILE A 374 25.86 34.55 11.17
CA ILE A 374 26.89 33.56 10.88
C ILE A 374 27.15 33.72 9.38
N GLU A 375 28.22 34.42 9.03
CA GLU A 375 28.63 34.51 7.63
C GLU A 375 29.15 33.13 7.21
N PRO A 376 28.54 32.51 6.17
CA PRO A 376 29.04 31.24 5.67
C PRO A 376 30.49 31.46 5.18
N PRO A 377 31.40 30.50 5.40
CA PRO A 377 32.78 30.63 4.96
C PRO A 377 32.81 30.88 3.44
N SER A 378 33.44 31.96 3.03
CA SER A 378 33.65 32.29 1.63
C SER A 378 34.81 31.46 1.09
N TRP A 379 34.49 30.40 0.36
CA TRP A 379 35.50 29.61 -0.32
C TRP A 379 36.02 30.41 -1.52
N SER A 380 37.31 30.76 -1.52
CA SER A 380 37.96 31.30 -2.72
C SER A 380 38.00 30.22 -3.80
N ARG A 381 38.06 30.63 -5.07
CA ARG A 381 38.15 29.69 -6.21
C ARG A 381 39.31 28.71 -6.00
N ASP A 382 40.45 29.20 -5.55
CA ASP A 382 41.65 28.38 -5.33
C ASP A 382 41.48 27.41 -4.16
N ALA A 383 40.79 27.83 -3.08
CA ALA A 383 40.47 26.96 -1.95
C ALA A 383 39.51 25.82 -2.37
N ALA A 384 38.48 26.12 -3.16
CA ALA A 384 37.56 25.12 -3.68
C ALA A 384 38.27 24.12 -4.61
N ILE A 385 39.15 24.59 -5.50
CA ILE A 385 39.94 23.72 -6.38
C ILE A 385 40.86 22.81 -5.55
N SER A 386 41.51 23.35 -4.51
CA SER A 386 42.36 22.55 -3.63
C SER A 386 41.57 21.47 -2.89
N SER A 387 40.37 21.77 -2.38
CA SER A 387 39.50 20.79 -1.71
C SER A 387 39.12 19.66 -2.66
N ILE A 388 38.74 19.99 -3.89
CA ILE A 388 38.39 18.98 -4.91
C ILE A 388 39.59 18.09 -5.20
N LEU A 389 40.78 18.65 -5.41
CA LEU A 389 41.98 17.87 -5.73
C LEU A 389 42.42 16.96 -4.57
N TYR A 390 42.28 17.42 -3.33
CA TYR A 390 42.61 16.61 -2.14
C TYR A 390 41.57 15.52 -1.85
N GLU A 391 40.30 15.78 -2.13
CA GLU A 391 39.20 14.82 -1.89
C GLU A 391 38.99 13.84 -3.04
N THR A 392 39.51 14.13 -4.24
CA THR A 392 39.33 13.25 -5.40
C THR A 392 40.13 11.96 -5.20
N PRO A 393 39.48 10.79 -5.05
CA PRO A 393 40.20 9.53 -4.89
C PRO A 393 40.97 9.21 -6.17
N VAL A 394 42.23 8.80 -6.02
CA VAL A 394 43.09 8.42 -7.16
C VAL A 394 42.36 7.34 -7.98
N PRO A 395 42.26 7.49 -9.32
CA PRO A 395 41.57 6.52 -10.14
C PRO A 395 42.22 5.14 -9.96
N LYS A 396 41.45 4.20 -9.38
CA LYS A 396 41.89 2.83 -9.23
C LYS A 396 42.15 2.26 -10.62
N ILE A 397 43.39 1.87 -10.88
CA ILE A 397 43.73 0.99 -12.00
C ILE A 397 42.83 -0.23 -11.85
N ARG A 398 41.83 -0.35 -12.73
CA ARG A 398 40.82 -1.41 -12.64
C ARG A 398 41.58 -2.73 -12.76
N LYS A 399 41.58 -3.55 -11.70
CA LYS A 399 41.86 -4.99 -11.86
C LYS A 399 40.87 -5.53 -12.88
N ASP A 400 41.32 -6.48 -13.71
CA ASP A 400 40.51 -7.12 -14.75
C ASP A 400 39.11 -7.48 -14.24
N GLN A 401 38.10 -7.25 -15.08
CA GLN A 401 36.70 -7.44 -14.69
C GLN A 401 36.46 -8.87 -14.21
N THR A 402 35.96 -9.03 -12.98
CA THR A 402 35.52 -10.32 -12.46
C THR A 402 34.25 -10.75 -13.19
N HIS A 403 34.25 -11.95 -13.78
CA HIS A 403 33.08 -12.53 -14.45
C HIS A 403 32.25 -13.37 -13.47
N VAL A 404 30.93 -13.15 -13.44
CA VAL A 404 29.98 -13.93 -12.62
C VAL A 404 29.25 -14.91 -13.54
N LEU A 405 29.32 -16.20 -13.22
CA LEU A 405 28.66 -17.27 -13.96
C LEU A 405 27.61 -17.94 -13.08
N GLN A 406 26.41 -18.14 -13.62
CA GLN A 406 25.33 -18.87 -12.96
C GLN A 406 25.08 -20.18 -13.70
N CYS A 407 25.19 -21.31 -12.99
CA CYS A 407 24.95 -22.64 -13.54
C CYS A 407 23.72 -23.26 -12.88
N LEU A 408 22.77 -23.73 -13.69
CA LEU A 408 21.65 -24.55 -13.23
C LEU A 408 22.07 -26.01 -13.35
N VAL A 409 22.03 -26.75 -12.23
CA VAL A 409 22.45 -28.15 -12.21
C VAL A 409 21.40 -29.00 -11.48
N GLN A 410 21.21 -30.23 -11.95
CA GLN A 410 20.35 -31.20 -11.28
C GLN A 410 20.93 -31.54 -9.90
N ASN A 411 20.05 -31.70 -8.91
CA ASN A 411 20.42 -31.98 -7.53
C ASN A 411 20.82 -33.45 -7.35
N GLU A 412 21.96 -33.82 -7.94
CA GLU A 412 22.59 -35.11 -7.71
C GLU A 412 23.62 -35.03 -6.57
N PRO A 413 23.76 -36.09 -5.76
CA PRO A 413 24.83 -36.15 -4.76
C PRO A 413 26.20 -36.04 -5.45
N GLY A 414 27.03 -35.14 -4.95
CA GLY A 414 28.39 -34.90 -5.47
C GLY A 414 28.48 -33.93 -6.64
N VAL A 415 27.39 -33.30 -7.05
CA VAL A 415 27.38 -32.34 -8.18
C VAL A 415 28.31 -31.14 -7.95
N LEU A 416 28.30 -30.57 -6.74
CA LEU A 416 29.17 -29.45 -6.38
C LEU A 416 30.66 -29.84 -6.47
N ALA A 417 30.99 -31.06 -6.01
CA ALA A 417 32.36 -31.58 -6.07
C ALA A 417 32.82 -31.77 -7.52
N ARG A 418 31.95 -32.30 -8.40
CA ARG A 418 32.26 -32.43 -9.83
C ARG A 418 32.50 -31.06 -10.48
N VAL A 419 31.62 -30.08 -10.26
CA VAL A 419 31.77 -28.73 -10.83
C VAL A 419 33.04 -28.04 -10.31
N SER A 420 33.28 -28.08 -9.01
CA SER A 420 34.49 -27.52 -8.40
C SER A 420 35.76 -28.18 -8.94
N SER A 421 35.78 -29.51 -9.02
CA SER A 421 36.92 -30.27 -9.56
C SER A 421 37.18 -29.99 -11.05
N ALA A 422 36.12 -29.80 -11.85
CA ALA A 422 36.24 -29.53 -13.27
C ALA A 422 36.80 -28.13 -13.56
N LEU A 423 36.44 -27.13 -12.75
CA LEU A 423 36.99 -25.79 -12.85
C LEU A 423 38.44 -25.73 -12.35
N ALA A 424 38.74 -26.42 -11.24
CA ALA A 424 40.10 -26.52 -10.70
C ALA A 424 41.05 -27.27 -11.64
N GLY A 425 40.59 -28.38 -12.23
CA GLY A 425 41.37 -29.18 -13.19
C GLY A 425 41.70 -28.45 -14.49
N ARG A 426 40.94 -27.39 -14.82
CA ARG A 426 41.21 -26.51 -15.97
C ARG A 426 42.02 -25.26 -15.62
N GLY A 427 42.39 -25.07 -14.35
CA GLY A 427 43.20 -23.94 -13.91
C GLY A 427 42.45 -22.60 -13.90
N PHE A 428 41.11 -22.61 -13.76
CA PHE A 428 40.36 -21.36 -13.57
C PHE A 428 40.63 -20.77 -12.18
N ASN A 429 40.95 -19.48 -12.13
CA ASN A 429 41.09 -18.74 -10.88
C ASN A 429 39.69 -18.28 -10.40
N ILE A 430 39.11 -18.98 -9.43
CA ILE A 430 37.76 -18.74 -8.93
C ILE A 430 37.85 -18.04 -7.57
N ASP A 431 37.31 -16.83 -7.47
CA ASP A 431 37.25 -16.11 -6.18
C ASP A 431 36.21 -16.71 -5.23
N SER A 432 35.05 -17.14 -5.75
CA SER A 432 33.98 -17.75 -4.95
C SER A 432 33.06 -18.66 -5.76
N LEU A 433 32.62 -19.78 -5.16
CA LEU A 433 31.60 -20.68 -5.70
C LEU A 433 30.54 -20.95 -4.61
N VAL A 434 29.28 -20.61 -4.88
CA VAL A 434 28.16 -20.78 -3.93
C VAL A 434 27.09 -21.68 -4.56
N GLY A 435 26.65 -22.70 -3.83
CA GLY A 435 25.50 -23.53 -4.21
C GLY A 435 24.21 -22.96 -3.63
N CYS A 436 23.20 -22.73 -4.49
CA CYS A 436 21.86 -22.31 -4.07
C CYS A 436 20.85 -23.39 -4.43
N PHE A 437 20.00 -23.77 -3.47
CA PHE A 437 18.87 -24.66 -3.73
C PHE A 437 17.69 -23.83 -4.21
N ILE A 438 17.19 -24.13 -5.40
CA ILE A 438 16.00 -23.49 -5.97
C ILE A 438 14.83 -24.48 -5.81
N ALA A 439 13.73 -24.02 -5.22
CA ALA A 439 12.48 -24.79 -5.20
C ALA A 439 11.83 -24.70 -6.59
N ILE A 440 11.98 -25.76 -7.40
CA ILE A 440 11.32 -25.87 -8.69
C ILE A 440 10.10 -26.77 -8.51
N CYS A 441 8.90 -26.22 -8.65
CA CYS A 441 7.65 -27.00 -8.63
C CYS A 441 7.64 -28.02 -9.78
N SER A 442 7.29 -29.27 -9.48
CA SER A 442 7.31 -30.39 -10.44
C SER A 442 6.42 -30.17 -11.68
N SER A 443 5.45 -29.25 -11.62
CA SER A 443 4.54 -28.93 -12.73
C SER A 443 5.23 -28.16 -13.87
N THR A 444 6.23 -27.32 -13.59
CA THR A 444 6.97 -26.58 -14.63
C THR A 444 8.03 -27.42 -15.34
N LEU A 445 8.52 -28.49 -14.71
CA LEU A 445 9.52 -29.39 -15.28
C LEU A 445 8.92 -30.29 -16.38
N ILE A 446 7.66 -30.71 -16.23
CA ILE A 446 6.93 -31.49 -17.24
C ILE A 446 6.68 -30.63 -18.51
N ALA A 447 6.40 -29.34 -18.34
CA ALA A 447 6.22 -28.41 -19.46
C ALA A 447 7.51 -28.17 -20.25
N PHE A 448 8.67 -28.13 -19.58
CA PHE A 448 9.96 -27.94 -20.25
C PHE A 448 10.45 -29.21 -20.95
N GLN A 449 10.17 -30.39 -20.41
CA GLN A 449 10.54 -31.67 -21.02
C GLN A 449 9.75 -31.95 -22.30
N HIS A 450 8.50 -31.47 -22.38
CA HIS A 450 7.68 -31.51 -23.60
C HIS A 450 8.07 -30.46 -24.65
N PHE A 451 8.88 -29.46 -24.31
CA PHE A 451 9.33 -28.43 -25.25
C PHE A 451 10.69 -28.76 -25.90
N LEU A 452 11.41 -29.75 -25.37
CA LEU A 452 12.73 -30.17 -25.86
C LEU A 452 12.74 -31.59 -26.49
N ALA A 453 11.59 -32.25 -26.58
CA ALA A 453 11.36 -33.47 -27.36
C ALA A 453 10.46 -33.13 -28.55
#